data_AF-A0A836TJL6-F1
#
_entry.id   AF-A0A836TJL6-F1
#
_cell.length_a   1.000
_cell.length_b   1.000
_cell.length_c   1.000
_cell.angle_alpha   90.00
_cell.angle_beta   90.00
_cell.angle_gamma   90.00
#
_symmetry.space_group_name_H-M   'P 1'
#
loop_
_entity.id
_entity.type
_entity.pdbx_description
1 polymer ?
#
loop_
_entity_poly.entity_id
_entity_poly.type
_entity_poly.pdbx_seq_one_letter_code
_entity_poly.pdbx_strand_id
1 'polypeptide(L)'
;SLRYREELNRHRNHAAALAGAAEGVGGALVLSAVAAAIGFFAFLPTSYVGLAELGLISGFGMFIALFANLTLMPALLTLLPIKPQAFDDVQTGLFKTVGSFLSRRHRLVVIVAVVIGLGAGVIASRARFDFDPLNLKDPNSESMEVLRDISDSPRTGPYAITVLAPDLGKADDIAAQARALSSVEGAATFSDFVPTNQEEKLDIILSTALFLEPAFTGKFSTVAAVRGERRRAAANLGRKLVAFESRKDLSLANRAAAHELRSALEVLTASNERNSETQLTELERRLLPGK
;
A
#
# COMPACT_ATOMS: atom_id res chain seq x y z
N SER A 1 11.55 -40.30 -16.81
CA SER A 1 12.25 -41.14 -15.81
C SER A 1 11.49 -42.40 -15.45
N LEU A 2 10.16 -42.35 -15.20
CA LEU A 2 9.36 -43.53 -14.83
C LEU A 2 9.33 -44.62 -15.91
N ARG A 3 9.06 -44.25 -17.17
CA ARG A 3 9.07 -45.18 -18.30
C ARG A 3 10.43 -45.81 -18.56
N TYR A 4 11.51 -45.04 -18.44
CA TYR A 4 12.87 -45.57 -18.48
C TYR A 4 13.14 -46.59 -17.37
N ARG A 5 12.66 -46.36 -16.13
CA ARG A 5 12.77 -47.35 -15.04
C ARG A 5 11.94 -48.61 -15.29
N GLU A 6 10.76 -48.47 -15.88
CA GLU A 6 9.90 -49.58 -16.28
C GLU A 6 10.57 -50.45 -17.34
N GLU A 7 11.16 -49.83 -18.36
CA GLU A 7 11.91 -50.52 -19.42
C GLU A 7 13.24 -51.12 -18.93
N LEU A 8 13.92 -50.46 -17.98
CA LEU A 8 15.13 -51.00 -17.35
C LEU A 8 14.83 -52.27 -16.53
N ASN A 9 13.67 -52.31 -15.86
CA ASN A 9 13.18 -53.49 -15.14
C ASN A 9 12.79 -54.63 -16.11
N ARG A 10 12.36 -54.31 -17.34
CA ARG A 10 11.99 -55.31 -18.37
C ARG A 10 13.18 -55.88 -19.15
N HIS A 11 14.12 -55.04 -19.60
CA HIS A 11 15.11 -55.45 -20.60
C HIS A 11 16.56 -55.54 -20.10
N ARG A 12 16.86 -55.13 -18.86
CA ARG A 12 18.20 -55.15 -18.22
C ARG A 12 19.35 -54.47 -18.98
N ASN A 13 19.12 -53.93 -20.18
CA ASN A 13 20.08 -53.22 -21.00
C ASN A 13 19.74 -51.73 -21.05
N HIS A 14 20.67 -50.89 -20.61
CA HIS A 14 20.54 -49.44 -20.51
C HIS A 14 20.19 -48.75 -21.84
N ALA A 15 20.86 -49.15 -22.93
CA ALA A 15 20.66 -48.53 -24.25
C ALA A 15 19.27 -48.88 -24.81
N ALA A 16 18.85 -50.14 -24.66
CA ALA A 16 17.52 -50.58 -25.08
C ALA A 16 16.41 -49.92 -24.24
N ALA A 17 16.63 -49.73 -22.94
CA ALA A 17 15.68 -49.08 -22.06
C ALA A 17 15.50 -47.58 -22.36
N LEU A 18 16.57 -46.89 -22.76
CA LEU A 18 16.49 -45.49 -23.22
C LEU A 18 15.72 -45.39 -24.55
N ALA A 19 16.01 -46.26 -25.51
CA ALA A 19 15.32 -46.29 -26.80
C ALA A 19 13.82 -46.59 -26.63
N GLY A 20 13.46 -47.61 -25.85
CA GLY A 20 12.06 -47.98 -25.58
C GLY A 20 11.30 -46.88 -24.83
N ALA A 21 11.95 -46.19 -23.89
CA ALA A 21 11.33 -45.06 -23.19
C ALA A 21 11.11 -43.85 -24.11
N ALA A 22 12.04 -43.59 -25.03
CA ALA A 22 11.90 -42.53 -26.02
C ALA A 22 10.79 -42.84 -27.04
N GLU A 23 10.67 -44.10 -27.50
CA GLU A 23 9.62 -44.52 -28.41
C GLU A 23 8.23 -44.48 -27.75
N GLY A 24 8.13 -44.95 -26.50
CA GLY A 24 6.86 -45.01 -25.79
C GLY A 24 6.30 -43.67 -25.31
N VAL A 25 7.14 -42.63 -25.14
CA VAL A 25 6.72 -41.33 -24.57
C VAL A 25 7.08 -40.14 -25.45
N GLY A 26 8.01 -40.28 -26.38
CA GLY A 26 8.51 -39.21 -27.23
C GLY A 26 7.40 -38.53 -28.03
N GLY A 27 6.50 -39.30 -28.65
CA GLY A 27 5.37 -38.74 -29.39
C GLY A 27 4.45 -37.87 -28.52
N ALA A 28 4.11 -38.35 -27.31
CA ALA A 28 3.29 -37.59 -26.37
C ALA A 28 4.00 -36.33 -25.84
N LEU A 29 5.32 -36.41 -25.60
CA LEU A 29 6.13 -35.27 -25.17
C LEU A 29 6.19 -34.19 -26.25
N VAL A 30 6.43 -34.56 -27.50
CA VAL A 30 6.47 -33.62 -28.63
C VAL A 30 5.11 -32.96 -28.80
N LEU A 31 4.02 -33.73 -28.80
CA LEU A 31 2.68 -33.19 -28.94
C LEU A 31 2.34 -32.20 -27.81
N SER A 32 2.66 -32.56 -26.56
CA SER A 32 2.44 -31.69 -25.41
C SER A 32 3.27 -30.41 -25.49
N ALA A 33 4.55 -30.50 -25.88
CA ALA A 33 5.43 -29.35 -26.01
C ALA A 33 4.96 -28.40 -27.12
N VAL A 34 4.58 -28.94 -28.29
CA VAL A 34 4.05 -28.15 -29.41
C VAL A 34 2.73 -27.48 -29.02
N ALA A 35 1.80 -28.21 -28.41
CA ALA A 35 0.52 -27.64 -27.97
C ALA A 35 0.71 -26.50 -26.96
N ALA A 36 1.61 -26.67 -25.98
CA ALA A 36 1.92 -25.63 -25.02
C ALA A 36 2.63 -24.43 -25.67
N ALA A 37 3.56 -24.66 -26.60
CA ALA A 37 4.23 -23.59 -27.35
C ALA A 37 3.24 -22.77 -28.17
N ILE A 38 2.28 -23.41 -28.85
CA ILE A 38 1.19 -22.73 -29.57
C ILE A 38 0.35 -21.90 -28.60
N GLY A 39 0.04 -22.43 -27.41
CA GLY A 39 -0.67 -21.69 -26.36
C GLY A 39 0.05 -20.40 -25.94
N PHE A 40 1.37 -20.43 -25.79
CA PHE A 40 2.15 -19.24 -25.47
C PHE A 40 2.28 -18.28 -26.67
N PHE A 41 2.44 -18.81 -27.89
CA PHE A 41 2.49 -17.99 -29.11
C PHE A 41 1.15 -17.32 -29.44
N ALA A 42 0.03 -17.81 -28.90
CA ALA A 42 -1.26 -17.13 -29.00
C ALA A 42 -1.26 -15.72 -28.38
N PHE A 43 -0.25 -15.37 -27.55
CA PHE A 43 -0.08 -14.02 -27.01
C PHE A 43 0.67 -13.05 -27.94
N LEU A 44 1.35 -13.53 -28.99
CA LEU A 44 2.08 -12.68 -29.94
C LEU A 44 1.23 -11.63 -30.67
N PRO A 45 0.00 -11.92 -31.14
CA PRO A 45 -0.82 -10.91 -31.84
C PRO A 45 -1.46 -9.88 -30.90
N THR A 46 -1.18 -9.91 -29.59
CA THR A 46 -1.77 -8.96 -28.64
C THR A 46 -0.99 -7.63 -28.64
N SER A 47 -1.69 -6.53 -28.38
CA SER A 47 -1.07 -5.19 -28.28
C SER A 47 -0.31 -4.97 -26.96
N TYR A 48 -0.31 -5.96 -26.06
CA TYR A 48 0.32 -5.87 -24.75
C TYR A 48 1.73 -6.47 -24.80
N VAL A 49 2.74 -5.61 -24.96
CA VAL A 49 4.14 -6.00 -25.20
C VAL A 49 4.66 -7.01 -24.16
N GLY A 50 4.38 -6.79 -22.86
CA GLY A 50 4.86 -7.71 -21.82
C GLY A 50 4.33 -9.14 -21.92
N LEU A 51 3.11 -9.33 -22.44
CA LEU A 51 2.53 -10.66 -22.66
C LEU A 51 3.06 -11.28 -23.94
N ALA A 52 3.26 -10.48 -24.98
CA ALA A 52 3.87 -10.94 -26.23
C ALA A 52 5.31 -11.43 -26.01
N GLU A 53 6.12 -10.69 -25.23
CA GLU A 53 7.49 -11.09 -24.85
C GLU A 53 7.50 -12.36 -24.01
N LEU A 54 6.63 -12.46 -22.99
CA LEU A 54 6.48 -13.67 -22.18
C LEU A 54 6.10 -14.86 -23.05
N GLY A 55 5.14 -14.68 -23.96
CA GLY A 55 4.69 -15.71 -24.90
C GLY A 55 5.81 -16.18 -25.83
N LEU A 56 6.62 -15.26 -26.36
CA LEU A 56 7.77 -15.58 -27.20
C LEU A 56 8.81 -16.40 -26.42
N ILE A 57 9.23 -15.91 -25.25
CA ILE A 57 10.25 -16.56 -24.42
C ILE A 57 9.78 -17.95 -23.97
N SER A 58 8.54 -18.05 -23.48
CA SER A 58 7.97 -19.31 -22.98
C SER A 58 7.73 -20.32 -24.10
N GLY A 59 7.27 -19.86 -25.27
CA GLY A 59 7.06 -20.70 -26.44
C GLY A 59 8.36 -21.34 -26.93
N PHE A 60 9.43 -20.55 -27.10
CA PHE A 60 10.75 -21.10 -27.43
C PHE A 60 11.34 -21.95 -26.29
N GLY A 61 11.12 -21.54 -25.03
CA GLY A 61 11.52 -22.30 -23.85
C GLY A 61 10.96 -23.73 -23.85
N MET A 62 9.74 -23.93 -24.36
CA MET A 62 9.14 -25.26 -24.47
C MET A 62 9.87 -26.17 -25.47
N PHE A 63 10.32 -25.62 -26.61
CA PHE A 63 11.15 -26.37 -27.57
C PHE A 63 12.55 -26.68 -27.01
N ILE A 64 13.16 -25.73 -26.30
CA ILE A 64 14.44 -25.96 -25.62
C ILE A 64 14.29 -27.05 -24.56
N ALA A 65 13.22 -27.03 -23.77
CA ALA A 65 12.93 -28.05 -22.76
C ALA A 65 12.70 -29.43 -23.39
N LEU A 66 11.99 -29.49 -24.52
CA LEU A 66 11.82 -30.73 -25.29
C LEU A 66 13.18 -31.26 -25.79
N PHE A 67 14.02 -30.39 -26.37
CA PHE A 67 15.34 -30.77 -26.83
C PHE A 67 16.22 -31.27 -25.69
N ALA A 68 16.23 -30.58 -24.55
CA ALA A 68 16.94 -31.01 -23.34
C ALA A 68 16.41 -32.36 -22.82
N ASN A 69 15.10 -32.58 -22.83
CA ASN A 69 14.51 -33.86 -22.41
C ASN A 69 14.86 -35.02 -23.34
N LEU A 70 15.07 -34.77 -24.63
CA LEU A 70 15.45 -35.81 -25.60
C LEU A 70 16.97 -36.04 -25.68
N THR A 71 17.79 -35.07 -25.30
CA THR A 71 19.26 -35.14 -25.43
C THR A 71 19.97 -35.18 -24.09
N LEU A 72 19.77 -34.16 -23.26
CA LEU A 72 20.43 -34.00 -21.98
C LEU A 72 19.94 -35.05 -20.97
N MET A 73 18.65 -35.36 -20.94
CA MET A 73 18.12 -36.33 -19.98
C MET A 73 18.66 -37.76 -20.22
N PRO A 74 18.68 -38.32 -21.45
CA PRO A 74 19.33 -39.60 -21.72
C PRO A 74 20.84 -39.60 -21.44
N ALA A 75 21.53 -38.50 -21.75
CA ALA A 75 22.95 -38.36 -21.46
C ALA A 75 23.22 -38.40 -19.95
N LEU A 76 22.45 -37.64 -19.16
CA LEU A 76 22.55 -37.64 -17.70
C LEU A 76 22.23 -39.01 -17.09
N LEU A 77 21.22 -39.71 -17.60
CA LEU A 77 20.91 -41.08 -17.16
C LEU A 77 22.00 -42.08 -17.50
N THR A 78 22.82 -41.80 -18.52
CA THR A 78 23.98 -42.63 -18.89
C THR A 78 25.19 -42.35 -18.00
N LEU A 79 25.45 -41.09 -17.65
CA LEU A 79 26.53 -40.72 -16.75
C LEU A 79 26.20 -41.03 -15.27
N LEU A 80 24.94 -40.89 -14.88
CA LEU A 80 24.44 -41.08 -13.52
C LEU A 80 23.32 -42.14 -13.52
N PRO A 81 23.67 -43.43 -13.67
CA PRO A 81 22.69 -44.49 -13.81
C PRO A 81 21.86 -44.64 -12.53
N ILE A 82 20.54 -44.56 -12.69
CA ILE A 82 19.59 -44.79 -11.60
C ILE A 82 19.45 -46.28 -11.40
N LYS A 83 19.66 -46.75 -10.16
CA LYS A 83 19.50 -48.17 -9.82
C LYS A 83 18.05 -48.62 -10.07
N PRO A 84 17.83 -49.81 -10.67
CA PRO A 84 16.50 -50.38 -10.78
C PRO A 84 15.95 -50.58 -9.37
N GLN A 85 14.84 -49.91 -9.08
CA GLN A 85 14.03 -50.14 -7.90
C GLN A 85 12.79 -50.90 -8.33
N ALA A 86 12.43 -51.93 -7.57
CA ALA A 86 11.12 -52.55 -7.67
C ALA A 86 10.07 -51.44 -7.49
N PHE A 87 9.13 -51.37 -8.43
CA PHE A 87 7.91 -50.61 -8.17
C PHE A 87 7.13 -51.45 -7.17
N ASP A 88 7.32 -51.17 -5.88
CA ASP A 88 6.35 -51.61 -4.90
C ASP A 88 5.01 -51.01 -5.32
N ASP A 89 3.98 -51.85 -5.37
CA ASP A 89 2.61 -51.43 -5.61
C ASP A 89 2.21 -50.54 -4.43
N VAL A 90 2.55 -49.25 -4.49
CA VAL A 90 2.18 -48.25 -3.49
C VAL A 90 0.69 -47.93 -3.66
N GLN A 91 -0.15 -48.95 -3.55
CA GLN A 91 -1.56 -48.82 -3.29
C GLN A 91 -1.73 -48.56 -1.79
N THR A 92 -1.38 -47.35 -1.39
CA THR A 92 -1.82 -46.79 -0.12
C THR A 92 -3.35 -46.93 -0.04
N GLY A 93 -3.86 -47.57 1.03
CA GLY A 93 -5.26 -48.05 1.11
C GLY A 93 -6.34 -46.99 0.85
N LEU A 94 -6.01 -45.71 1.11
CA LEU A 94 -6.84 -44.54 0.75
C LEU A 94 -7.06 -44.41 -0.76
N PHE A 95 -6.02 -44.51 -1.58
CA PHE A 95 -6.14 -44.39 -3.05
C PHE A 95 -6.92 -45.55 -3.66
N LYS A 96 -6.83 -46.75 -3.07
CA LYS A 96 -7.60 -47.93 -3.50
C LYS A 96 -9.10 -47.77 -3.19
N THR A 97 -9.42 -47.19 -2.03
CA THR A 97 -10.80 -46.91 -1.62
C THR A 97 -11.43 -45.80 -2.46
N VAL A 98 -10.72 -44.67 -2.63
CA VAL A 98 -11.19 -43.56 -3.47
C VAL A 98 -11.27 -43.99 -4.94
N GLY A 99 -10.26 -44.70 -5.46
CA GLY A 99 -10.24 -45.19 -6.84
C GLY A 99 -11.34 -46.21 -7.14
N SER A 100 -11.67 -47.09 -6.20
CA SER A 100 -12.80 -48.03 -6.37
C SER A 100 -14.16 -47.35 -6.28
N PHE A 101 -14.30 -46.30 -5.46
CA PHE A 101 -15.50 -45.47 -5.41
C PHE A 101 -15.70 -44.65 -6.70
N LEU A 102 -14.62 -44.01 -7.19
CA LEU A 102 -14.64 -43.23 -8.43
C LEU A 102 -14.93 -44.11 -9.66
N SER A 103 -14.30 -45.30 -9.74
CA SER A 103 -14.53 -46.23 -10.85
C SER A 103 -15.92 -46.86 -10.81
N ARG A 104 -16.49 -47.15 -9.64
CA ARG A 104 -17.87 -47.67 -9.53
C ARG A 104 -18.95 -46.62 -9.79
N ARG A 105 -18.69 -45.35 -9.46
CA ARG A 105 -19.68 -44.25 -9.55
C ARG A 105 -19.30 -43.16 -10.55
N HIS A 106 -18.48 -43.47 -11.55
CA HIS A 106 -17.94 -42.47 -12.49
C HIS A 106 -19.02 -41.61 -13.16
N ARG A 107 -20.20 -42.17 -13.46
CA ARG A 107 -21.32 -41.42 -14.07
C ARG A 107 -21.88 -40.35 -13.13
N LEU A 108 -22.01 -40.67 -11.84
CA LEU A 108 -22.50 -39.72 -10.84
C LEU A 108 -21.46 -38.60 -10.63
N VAL A 109 -20.18 -38.94 -10.59
CA VAL A 109 -19.09 -37.95 -10.49
C VAL A 109 -19.13 -36.97 -11.66
N VAL A 110 -19.32 -37.47 -12.89
CA VAL A 110 -19.45 -36.61 -14.08
C VAL A 110 -20.70 -35.73 -14.00
N ILE A 111 -21.86 -36.28 -13.62
CA ILE A 111 -23.10 -35.50 -13.49
C ILE A 111 -22.93 -34.38 -12.46
N VAL A 112 -22.37 -34.70 -11.29
CA VAL A 112 -22.12 -33.70 -10.24
C VAL A 112 -21.13 -32.65 -10.71
N ALA A 113 -20.05 -33.04 -11.38
CA ALA A 113 -19.08 -32.10 -11.95
C ALA A 113 -19.72 -31.16 -12.98
N VAL A 114 -20.62 -31.67 -13.83
CA VAL A 114 -21.36 -30.87 -14.81
C VAL A 114 -22.32 -29.89 -14.11
N VAL A 115 -23.06 -30.35 -13.10
CA VAL A 115 -23.97 -29.49 -12.33
C VAL A 115 -23.22 -28.37 -11.62
N ILE A 116 -22.09 -28.70 -10.98
CA ILE A 116 -21.21 -27.71 -10.35
C ILE A 116 -20.63 -26.75 -11.39
N GLY A 117 -20.19 -27.25 -12.55
CA GLY A 117 -19.67 -26.43 -13.65
C GLY A 117 -20.72 -25.45 -14.20
N LEU A 118 -21.96 -25.89 -14.37
CA LEU A 118 -23.08 -25.02 -14.77
C LEU A 118 -23.38 -23.97 -13.70
N GLY A 119 -23.39 -24.36 -12.42
CA GLY A 119 -23.56 -23.41 -11.31
C GLY A 119 -22.44 -22.38 -11.25
N ALA A 120 -21.19 -22.80 -11.45
CA ALA A 120 -20.03 -21.92 -11.51
C ALA A 120 -20.10 -20.95 -12.70
N GLY A 121 -20.63 -21.38 -13.85
CA GLY A 121 -20.87 -20.50 -15.00
C GLY A 121 -21.83 -19.35 -14.69
N VAL A 122 -22.89 -19.61 -13.91
CA VAL A 122 -23.80 -18.55 -13.44
C VAL A 122 -23.09 -17.57 -12.52
N ILE A 123 -22.23 -18.05 -11.63
CA ILE A 123 -21.45 -17.20 -10.72
C ILE A 123 -20.42 -16.39 -11.50
N ALA A 124 -19.76 -16.99 -12.49
CA ALA A 124 -18.77 -16.34 -13.35
C ALA A 124 -19.35 -15.14 -14.11
N SER A 125 -20.65 -15.15 -14.44
CA SER A 125 -21.32 -13.99 -15.06
C SER A 125 -21.32 -12.72 -14.19
N ARG A 126 -21.07 -12.86 -12.88
CA ARG A 126 -20.97 -11.73 -11.94
C ARG A 126 -19.52 -11.26 -11.73
N ALA A 127 -18.54 -11.86 -12.38
CA ALA A 127 -17.16 -11.41 -12.31
C ALA A 127 -17.05 -9.98 -12.86
N ARG A 128 -16.42 -9.09 -12.09
CA ARG A 128 -16.13 -7.71 -12.51
C ARG A 128 -14.67 -7.60 -12.90
N PHE A 129 -14.41 -6.82 -13.94
CA PHE A 129 -13.06 -6.47 -14.33
C PHE A 129 -12.61 -5.23 -13.55
N ASP A 130 -11.39 -5.28 -13.02
CA ASP A 130 -10.76 -4.14 -12.37
C ASP A 130 -9.92 -3.39 -13.39
N PHE A 131 -10.25 -2.11 -13.61
CA PHE A 131 -9.60 -1.25 -14.59
C PHE A 131 -8.47 -0.41 -13.99
N ASP A 132 -8.30 -0.42 -12.67
CA ASP A 132 -7.25 0.37 -12.02
C ASP A 132 -5.96 -0.46 -11.87
N PRO A 133 -4.89 -0.17 -12.65
CA PRO A 133 -3.63 -0.89 -12.54
C PRO A 133 -2.91 -0.64 -11.20
N LEU A 134 -3.29 0.39 -10.45
CA LEU A 134 -2.72 0.67 -9.13
C LEU A 134 -3.09 -0.40 -8.11
N ASN A 135 -4.21 -1.11 -8.29
CA ASN A 135 -4.59 -2.23 -7.43
C ASN A 135 -3.66 -3.44 -7.57
N LEU A 136 -2.86 -3.51 -8.64
CA LEU A 136 -1.82 -4.54 -8.82
C LEU A 136 -0.52 -4.20 -8.09
N LYS A 137 -0.36 -2.96 -7.61
CA LYS A 137 0.81 -2.53 -6.85
C LYS A 137 0.69 -2.96 -5.40
N ASP A 138 1.83 -3.11 -4.72
CA ASP A 138 1.86 -3.42 -3.29
C ASP A 138 1.20 -2.27 -2.50
N PRO A 139 0.04 -2.53 -1.84
CA PRO A 139 -0.68 -1.52 -1.07
C PRO A 139 0.09 -0.91 0.08
N ASN A 140 1.12 -1.61 0.58
CA ASN A 140 1.90 -1.22 1.77
C ASN A 140 3.27 -0.63 1.42
N SER A 141 3.52 -0.37 0.13
CA SER A 141 4.72 0.33 -0.27
C SER A 141 4.60 1.82 0.06
N GLU A 142 5.68 2.43 0.53
CA GLU A 142 5.75 3.87 0.88
C GLU A 142 5.18 4.75 -0.25
N SER A 143 5.50 4.45 -1.51
CA SER A 143 5.00 5.21 -2.66
C SER A 143 3.47 5.12 -2.82
N MET A 144 2.87 3.95 -2.57
CA MET A 144 1.42 3.77 -2.68
C MET A 144 0.66 4.35 -1.49
N GLU A 145 1.27 4.36 -0.30
CA GLU A 145 0.72 5.06 0.88
C GLU A 145 0.68 6.57 0.63
N VAL A 146 1.80 7.17 0.21
CA VAL A 146 1.86 8.60 -0.12
C VAL A 146 0.90 8.93 -1.26
N LEU A 147 0.80 8.07 -2.29
CA LEU A 147 -0.13 8.28 -3.39
C LEU A 147 -1.58 8.34 -2.89
N ARG A 148 -1.97 7.49 -1.94
CA ARG A 148 -3.32 7.52 -1.33
C ARG A 148 -3.52 8.80 -0.52
N ASP A 149 -2.54 9.21 0.28
CA ASP A 149 -2.61 10.43 1.09
C ASP A 149 -2.82 11.68 0.23
N ILE A 150 -2.19 11.76 -0.94
CA ILE A 150 -2.35 12.90 -1.87
C ILE A 150 -3.53 12.76 -2.83
N SER A 151 -4.13 11.57 -2.95
CA SER A 151 -5.20 11.31 -3.95
C SER A 151 -6.46 12.14 -3.70
N ASP A 152 -6.76 12.44 -2.43
CA ASP A 152 -7.92 13.26 -2.04
C ASP A 152 -7.65 14.77 -2.19
N SER A 153 -6.44 15.18 -2.58
CA SER A 153 -6.08 16.58 -2.71
C SER A 153 -6.41 17.13 -4.11
N PRO A 154 -7.26 18.17 -4.24
CA PRO A 154 -7.75 18.66 -5.54
C PRO A 154 -6.66 19.15 -6.51
N ARG A 155 -5.51 19.60 -5.98
CA ARG A 155 -4.41 20.19 -6.75
C ARG A 155 -3.21 19.26 -6.96
N THR A 156 -3.07 18.23 -6.13
CA THR A 156 -1.91 17.33 -6.13
C THR A 156 -2.31 15.87 -6.37
N GLY A 157 -3.59 15.60 -6.54
CA GLY A 157 -4.10 14.29 -6.89
C GLY A 157 -3.52 13.81 -8.23
N PRO A 158 -3.24 12.50 -8.35
CA PRO A 158 -2.68 11.91 -9.56
C PRO A 158 -3.72 11.83 -10.71
N TYR A 159 -4.99 12.04 -10.41
CA TYR A 159 -6.11 11.94 -11.35
C TYR A 159 -6.38 13.25 -12.13
N ALA A 160 -5.32 13.91 -12.59
CA ALA A 160 -5.40 15.09 -13.44
C ALA A 160 -5.25 14.72 -14.92
N ILE A 161 -6.03 15.37 -15.79
CA ILE A 161 -5.90 15.25 -17.25
C ILE A 161 -5.28 16.53 -17.77
N THR A 162 -4.17 16.40 -18.49
CA THR A 162 -3.52 17.53 -19.16
C THR A 162 -4.00 17.64 -20.60
N VAL A 163 -4.60 18.78 -20.95
CA VAL A 163 -5.06 19.08 -22.31
C VAL A 163 -4.18 20.18 -22.89
N LEU A 164 -3.63 19.94 -24.07
CA LEU A 164 -2.80 20.92 -24.79
C LEU A 164 -3.69 21.75 -25.74
N ALA A 165 -3.61 23.08 -25.61
CA ALA A 165 -4.31 24.02 -26.47
C ALA A 165 -3.33 24.84 -27.34
N PRO A 166 -3.76 25.35 -28.51
CA PRO A 166 -2.88 26.13 -29.41
C PRO A 166 -2.45 27.48 -28.84
N ASP A 167 -3.29 28.09 -28.00
CA ASP A 167 -3.11 29.42 -27.44
C ASP A 167 -3.85 29.53 -26.10
N LEU A 168 -3.54 30.59 -25.33
CA LEU A 168 -4.10 30.78 -23.99
C LEU A 168 -5.61 31.05 -24.00
N GLY A 169 -6.12 31.78 -24.99
CA GLY A 169 -7.55 32.07 -25.10
C GLY A 169 -8.37 30.79 -25.28
N LYS A 170 -7.93 29.90 -26.17
CA LYS A 170 -8.56 28.58 -26.33
C LYS A 170 -8.41 27.68 -25.11
N ALA A 171 -7.29 27.77 -24.40
CA ALA A 171 -7.11 27.02 -23.15
C ALA A 171 -8.15 27.44 -22.10
N ASP A 172 -8.41 28.74 -21.99
CA ASP A 172 -9.40 29.30 -21.08
C ASP A 172 -10.84 28.90 -21.48
N ASP A 173 -11.15 28.90 -22.78
CA ASP A 173 -12.44 28.41 -23.30
C ASP A 173 -12.68 26.93 -22.96
N ILE A 174 -11.66 26.08 -23.16
CA ILE A 174 -11.74 24.65 -22.83
C ILE A 174 -11.89 24.47 -21.31
N ALA A 175 -11.13 25.22 -20.51
CA ALA A 175 -11.23 25.16 -19.05
C ALA A 175 -12.62 25.60 -18.55
N ALA A 176 -13.22 26.63 -19.16
CA ALA A 176 -14.58 27.06 -18.85
C ALA A 176 -15.62 25.97 -19.17
N GLN A 177 -15.49 25.29 -20.31
CA GLN A 177 -16.35 24.16 -20.67
C GLN A 177 -16.16 22.97 -19.73
N ALA A 178 -14.91 22.66 -19.35
CA ALA A 178 -14.60 21.58 -18.42
C ALA A 178 -15.20 21.84 -17.03
N ARG A 179 -15.08 23.06 -16.50
CA ARG A 179 -15.66 23.45 -15.19
C ARG A 179 -17.19 23.39 -15.17
N ALA A 180 -17.86 23.42 -16.33
CA ALA A 180 -19.31 23.29 -16.41
C ALA A 180 -19.80 21.83 -16.23
N LEU A 181 -18.89 20.85 -16.32
CA LEU A 181 -19.22 19.42 -16.16
C LEU A 181 -19.26 19.06 -14.66
N SER A 182 -20.32 18.37 -14.23
CA SER A 182 -20.46 17.93 -12.83
C SER A 182 -19.43 16.89 -12.39
N SER A 183 -18.73 16.25 -13.34
CA SER A 183 -17.68 15.27 -13.07
C SER A 183 -16.30 15.90 -12.89
N VAL A 184 -16.15 17.20 -13.12
CA VAL A 184 -14.88 17.92 -13.04
C VAL A 184 -14.90 18.80 -11.81
N GLU A 185 -14.00 18.54 -10.85
CA GLU A 185 -13.87 19.38 -9.66
C GLU A 185 -13.31 20.77 -10.00
N GLY A 186 -12.35 20.83 -10.92
CA GLY A 186 -11.76 22.09 -11.38
C GLY A 186 -10.89 21.91 -12.62
N ALA A 187 -10.62 23.03 -13.30
CA ALA A 187 -9.65 23.12 -14.37
C ALA A 187 -8.75 24.33 -14.09
N ALA A 188 -7.45 24.17 -14.33
CA ALA A 188 -6.46 25.22 -14.12
C ALA A 188 -5.79 25.59 -15.45
N THR A 189 -5.70 26.88 -15.75
CA THR A 189 -4.94 27.43 -16.89
C THR A 189 -3.87 28.40 -16.39
N PHE A 190 -3.04 28.91 -17.30
CA PHE A 190 -2.05 29.92 -16.94
C PHE A 190 -2.70 31.23 -16.45
N SER A 191 -3.90 31.56 -16.94
CA SER A 191 -4.66 32.75 -16.53
C SER A 191 -5.06 32.70 -15.05
N ASP A 192 -5.31 31.52 -14.48
CA ASP A 192 -5.67 31.36 -13.06
C ASP A 192 -4.53 31.69 -12.09
N PHE A 193 -3.28 31.75 -12.59
CA PHE A 193 -2.12 32.16 -11.80
C PHE A 193 -1.91 33.67 -11.79
N VAL A 194 -2.68 34.43 -12.58
CA VAL A 194 -2.67 35.90 -12.57
C VAL A 194 -3.90 36.38 -11.79
N PRO A 195 -3.74 36.84 -10.53
CA PRO A 195 -4.88 37.23 -9.70
C PRO A 195 -5.62 38.42 -10.32
N THR A 196 -6.95 38.39 -10.27
CA THR A 196 -7.80 39.54 -10.64
C THR A 196 -7.86 40.56 -9.49
N ASN A 197 -8.15 41.82 -9.84
CA ASN A 197 -8.33 42.94 -8.90
C ASN A 197 -7.15 43.15 -7.94
N GLN A 198 -5.94 43.18 -8.49
CA GLN A 198 -4.72 43.24 -7.67
C GLN A 198 -4.62 44.54 -6.88
N GLU A 199 -4.98 45.68 -7.46
CA GLU A 199 -4.88 46.98 -6.80
C GLU A 199 -5.72 47.04 -5.52
N GLU A 200 -6.99 46.63 -5.59
CA GLU A 200 -7.89 46.58 -4.44
C GLU A 200 -7.40 45.60 -3.37
N LYS A 201 -6.97 44.40 -3.77
CA LYS A 201 -6.43 43.40 -2.84
C LYS A 201 -5.16 43.89 -2.15
N LEU A 202 -4.28 44.59 -2.87
CA LEU A 202 -3.06 45.14 -2.31
C LEU A 202 -3.35 46.25 -1.30
N ASP A 203 -4.32 47.13 -1.57
CA ASP A 203 -4.71 48.17 -0.61
C ASP A 203 -5.23 47.57 0.71
N ILE A 204 -6.06 46.52 0.63
CA ILE A 204 -6.55 45.79 1.80
C ILE A 204 -5.39 45.10 2.55
N ILE A 205 -4.47 44.46 1.84
CA ILE A 205 -3.33 43.78 2.45
C ILE A 205 -2.42 44.79 3.16
N LEU A 206 -2.11 45.92 2.52
CA LEU A 206 -1.23 46.95 3.08
C LEU A 206 -1.86 47.65 4.29
N SER A 207 -3.15 47.96 4.22
CA SER A 207 -3.88 48.52 5.36
C SER A 207 -3.95 47.53 6.52
N THR A 208 -4.21 46.26 6.26
CA THR A 208 -4.24 45.20 7.29
C THR A 208 -2.85 44.97 7.89
N ALA A 209 -1.80 44.95 7.06
CA ALA A 209 -0.42 44.81 7.48
C ALA A 209 -0.03 45.94 8.43
N LEU A 210 -0.43 47.18 8.18
CA LEU A 210 -0.15 48.31 9.07
C LEU A 210 -0.61 48.08 10.53
N PHE A 211 -1.72 47.34 10.71
CA PHE A 211 -2.26 47.03 12.04
C PHE A 211 -1.75 45.70 12.62
N LEU A 212 -1.49 44.70 11.78
CA LEU A 212 -1.09 43.35 12.21
C LEU A 212 0.43 43.14 12.28
N GLU A 213 1.21 43.88 11.49
CA GLU A 213 2.66 43.75 11.42
C GLU A 213 3.34 43.93 12.79
N PRO A 214 2.94 44.91 13.66
CA PRO A 214 3.49 45.01 15.01
C PRO A 214 3.22 43.78 15.89
N ALA A 215 2.12 43.05 15.65
CA ALA A 215 1.78 41.83 16.38
C ALA A 215 2.61 40.61 15.94
N PHE A 216 3.06 40.58 14.69
CA PHE A 216 3.90 39.50 14.14
C PHE A 216 5.41 39.78 14.17
N THR A 217 5.81 41.05 14.21
CA THR A 217 7.22 41.49 14.29
C THR A 217 7.69 41.80 15.71
N GLY A 218 6.75 41.91 16.66
CA GLY A 218 7.08 41.90 18.07
C GLY A 218 7.89 40.65 18.41
N LYS A 219 9.08 40.80 19.00
CA LYS A 219 9.87 39.68 19.50
C LYS A 219 8.98 38.87 20.46
N PHE A 220 8.46 37.73 20.00
CA PHE A 220 7.94 36.73 20.92
C PHE A 220 9.12 36.34 21.81
N SER A 221 9.10 36.77 23.07
CA SER A 221 10.13 36.39 24.05
C SER A 221 10.23 34.87 24.02
N THR A 222 11.35 34.38 23.51
CA THR A 222 11.63 32.96 23.44
C THR A 222 11.64 32.41 24.87
N VAL A 223 11.03 31.24 25.03
CA VAL A 223 10.77 30.49 26.28
C VAL A 223 11.97 30.42 27.26
N ALA A 224 13.19 30.68 26.79
CA ALA A 224 14.40 30.75 27.59
C ALA A 224 14.45 31.93 28.60
N ALA A 225 13.85 33.08 28.30
CA ALA A 225 13.82 34.23 29.22
C ALA A 225 12.90 34.01 30.44
N VAL A 226 12.04 32.99 30.40
CA VAL A 226 10.90 32.81 31.29
C VAL A 226 11.23 32.00 32.57
N ARG A 227 12.31 31.19 32.58
CA ARG A 227 12.65 30.34 33.74
C ARG A 227 12.92 31.15 35.02
N GLY A 228 13.71 32.21 34.92
CA GLY A 228 14.01 33.09 36.06
C GLY A 228 12.82 33.98 36.46
N GLU A 229 11.99 34.38 35.49
CA GLU A 229 10.86 35.28 35.71
C GLU A 229 9.66 34.57 36.35
N ARG A 230 9.35 33.32 35.99
CA ARG A 230 8.25 32.53 36.59
C ARG A 230 8.42 32.36 38.08
N ARG A 231 9.63 32.00 38.53
CA ARG A 231 9.92 31.82 39.96
C ARG A 231 9.79 33.14 40.72
N ARG A 232 10.28 34.24 40.14
CA ARG A 232 10.12 35.59 40.70
C ARG A 232 8.64 36.02 40.75
N ALA A 233 7.85 35.71 39.73
CA ALA A 233 6.42 35.98 39.68
C ALA A 233 5.64 35.16 40.71
N ALA A 234 5.92 33.85 40.84
CA ALA A 234 5.32 32.96 41.84
C ALA A 234 5.63 33.44 43.27
N ALA A 235 6.88 33.82 43.55
CA ALA A 235 7.26 34.39 44.85
C ALA A 235 6.57 35.74 45.12
N ASN A 236 6.36 36.56 44.08
CA ASN A 236 5.64 37.83 44.22
C ASN A 236 4.14 37.61 44.50
N LEU A 237 3.53 36.63 43.84
CA LEU A 237 2.14 36.23 44.08
C LEU A 237 1.96 35.73 45.52
N GLY A 238 2.86 34.87 46.02
CA GLY A 238 2.87 34.43 47.41
C GLY A 238 2.89 35.59 48.41
N ARG A 239 3.75 36.59 48.19
CA ARG A 239 3.80 37.81 49.03
C ARG A 239 2.51 38.63 48.98
N LYS A 240 1.88 38.74 47.80
CA LYS A 240 0.59 39.43 47.65
C LYS A 240 -0.56 38.68 48.32
N LEU A 241 -0.51 37.35 48.35
CA LEU A 241 -1.49 36.51 49.05
C LEU A 241 -1.40 36.72 50.58
N VAL A 242 -0.21 36.88 51.15
CA VAL A 242 -0.05 37.26 52.58
C VAL A 242 -0.70 38.62 52.88
N ALA A 243 -0.50 39.59 51.98
CA ALA A 243 -1.15 40.90 52.10
C ALA A 243 -2.67 40.84 51.91
N PHE A 244 -3.17 39.86 51.15
CA PHE A 244 -4.60 39.62 50.96
C PHE A 244 -5.25 38.91 52.16
N GLU A 245 -4.58 37.90 52.74
CA GLU A 245 -5.03 37.18 53.94
C GLU A 245 -5.23 38.11 55.15
N SER A 246 -4.39 39.15 55.27
CA SER A 246 -4.39 40.10 56.38
C SER A 246 -5.46 41.19 56.30
N ARG A 247 -6.25 41.27 55.21
CA ARG A 247 -7.35 42.23 55.13
C ARG A 247 -8.53 41.79 56.01
N LYS A 248 -9.12 42.75 56.73
CA LYS A 248 -10.22 42.53 57.68
C LYS A 248 -11.59 42.32 57.01
N ASP A 249 -11.71 42.64 55.72
CA ASP A 249 -12.93 42.59 54.90
C ASP A 249 -13.15 41.25 54.19
N LEU A 250 -12.29 40.25 54.42
CA LEU A 250 -12.38 38.95 53.74
C LEU A 250 -13.33 37.95 54.42
N SER A 251 -14.13 37.27 53.58
CA SER A 251 -14.86 36.07 53.97
C SER A 251 -13.91 34.95 54.40
N LEU A 252 -14.35 34.13 55.37
CA LEU A 252 -13.58 33.01 55.92
C LEU A 252 -13.17 32.00 54.82
N ALA A 253 -14.03 31.79 53.83
CA ALA A 253 -13.76 30.91 52.68
C ALA A 253 -12.64 31.46 51.78
N ASN A 254 -12.64 32.77 51.51
CA ASN A 254 -11.62 33.40 50.67
C ASN A 254 -10.25 33.46 51.37
N ARG A 255 -10.25 33.60 52.70
CA ARG A 255 -9.01 33.57 53.48
C ARG A 255 -8.42 32.16 53.51
N ALA A 256 -9.26 31.12 53.65
CA ALA A 256 -8.81 29.73 53.59
C ALA A 256 -8.25 29.37 52.19
N ALA A 257 -8.93 29.76 51.12
CA ALA A 257 -8.47 29.54 49.74
C ALA A 257 -7.15 30.28 49.44
N ALA A 258 -6.98 31.51 49.92
CA ALA A 258 -5.74 32.27 49.76
C ALA A 258 -4.56 31.59 50.49
N HIS A 259 -4.80 31.10 51.70
CA HIS A 259 -3.81 30.37 52.49
C HIS A 259 -3.41 29.04 51.84
N GLU A 260 -4.38 28.29 51.31
CA GLU A 260 -4.14 27.04 50.59
C GLU A 260 -3.28 27.28 49.33
N LEU A 261 -3.64 28.27 48.52
CA LEU A 261 -2.87 28.64 47.32
C LEU A 261 -1.45 29.10 47.67
N ARG A 262 -1.28 29.88 48.75
CA ARG A 262 0.03 30.31 49.23
C ARG A 262 0.90 29.12 49.63
N SER A 263 0.35 28.20 50.42
CA SER A 263 1.08 27.01 50.87
C SER A 263 1.49 26.11 49.70
N ALA A 264 0.63 25.97 48.68
CA ALA A 264 0.95 25.23 47.46
C ALA A 264 2.08 25.90 46.66
N LEU A 265 2.08 27.24 46.53
CA LEU A 265 3.14 27.99 45.84
C LEU A 265 4.50 27.90 46.55
N GLU A 266 4.51 27.88 47.89
CA GLU A 266 5.74 27.72 48.69
C GLU A 266 6.38 26.34 48.48
N VAL A 267 5.58 25.26 48.48
CA VAL A 267 6.05 23.90 48.20
C VAL A 267 6.60 23.77 46.77
N LEU A 268 5.92 24.40 45.81
CA LEU A 268 6.24 24.31 44.38
C LEU A 268 7.52 25.10 44.03
N THR A 269 7.82 26.17 44.77
CA THR A 269 9.05 26.97 44.60
C THR A 269 10.27 26.44 45.38
N ALA A 270 10.05 25.54 46.34
CA ALA A 270 11.08 24.89 47.17
C ALA A 270 11.53 23.51 46.64
N SER A 271 10.77 22.88 45.73
CA SER A 271 11.09 21.57 45.16
C SER A 271 12.26 21.61 44.17
N ASN A 272 12.79 20.43 43.82
CA ASN A 272 13.99 20.26 42.99
C ASN A 272 13.83 20.93 41.60
N GLU A 273 14.84 21.68 41.14
CA GLU A 273 14.73 22.69 40.06
C GLU A 273 14.04 22.20 38.77
N ARG A 274 14.19 20.93 38.43
CA ARG A 274 13.64 20.35 37.21
C ARG A 274 12.15 20.02 37.29
N ASN A 275 11.66 19.62 38.47
CA ASN A 275 10.25 19.26 38.66
C ASN A 275 9.38 20.49 38.91
N SER A 276 9.93 21.52 39.57
CA SER A 276 9.24 22.78 39.84
C SER A 276 8.87 23.52 38.55
N GLU A 277 9.73 23.48 37.52
CA GLU A 277 9.48 24.15 36.24
C GLU A 277 8.31 23.55 35.46
N THR A 278 8.21 22.22 35.41
CA THR A 278 7.08 21.53 34.76
C THR A 278 5.78 21.87 35.47
N GLN A 279 5.81 21.91 36.80
CA GLN A 279 4.64 22.25 37.62
C GLN A 279 4.25 23.73 37.52
N LEU A 280 5.22 24.66 37.44
CA LEU A 280 4.96 26.09 37.23
C LEU A 280 4.39 26.36 35.84
N THR A 281 4.85 25.63 34.83
CA THR A 281 4.33 25.73 33.46
C THR A 281 2.89 25.22 33.38
N GLU A 282 2.59 24.10 34.04
CA GLU A 282 1.22 23.57 34.13
C GLU A 282 0.29 24.51 34.93
N LEU A 283 0.80 25.13 36.00
CA LEU A 283 0.07 26.13 36.77
C LEU A 283 -0.25 27.38 35.93
N GLU A 284 0.73 27.90 35.18
CA GLU A 284 0.53 29.02 34.25
C GLU A 284 -0.54 28.69 33.21
N ARG A 285 -0.47 27.50 32.62
CA ARG A 285 -1.46 27.00 31.64
C ARG A 285 -2.87 26.93 32.22
N ARG A 286 -3.01 26.52 33.49
CA ARG A 286 -4.32 26.41 34.15
C ARG A 286 -4.89 27.74 34.65
N LEU A 287 -4.03 28.70 35.00
CA LEU A 287 -4.45 30.03 35.47
C LEU A 287 -4.75 31.00 34.32
N LEU A 288 -4.20 30.77 33.13
CA LEU A 288 -4.44 31.58 31.92
C LEU A 288 -5.20 30.77 30.85
N PRO A 289 -6.40 30.22 31.12
CA PRO A 289 -7.16 29.50 30.11
C PRO A 289 -7.71 30.51 29.10
N GLY A 290 -6.95 30.77 28.04
CA GLY A 290 -7.33 31.75 27.00
C GLY A 290 -6.24 32.21 26.05
N LYS A 291 -5.12 31.48 25.93
CA LYS A 291 -4.17 31.64 24.83
C LYS A 291 -3.89 30.28 24.18
#